data_AF-H6N6P2-F1
#
_entry.id   AF-H6N6P2-F1
#
_cell.length_a   1.000
_cell.length_b   1.000
_cell.length_c   1.000
_cell.angle_alpha   90.00
_cell.angle_beta   90.00
_cell.angle_gamma   90.00
#
_symmetry.space_group_name_H-M   'P 1'
#
loop_
_entity.id
_entity.type
_entity.pdbx_description
1 polymer ?
#
loop_
_entity_poly.entity_id
_entity_poly.type
_entity_poly.pdbx_seq_one_letter_code
_entity_poly.pdbx_strand_id
1 'polypeptide(L)'
;MFSKVFLLGTSSVAAVAAGVGLNAMGGSSFFKKDVAATKAAEPSCTVLLVESENKKEASIMGNLENLKETDKNNEELWNSLHEVCRNSSDRKVYVGNIGNPKKLTHQTKYQSIVWKVVSKSNG
;
A
#
# COMPACT_ATOMS: atom_id res chain seq x y z
N MET A 1 7.09 -49.98 -5.48
CA MET A 1 5.82 -50.07 -4.74
C MET A 1 5.45 -48.68 -4.28
N PHE A 2 4.43 -48.09 -4.92
CA PHE A 2 3.91 -46.76 -4.60
C PHE A 2 2.61 -46.92 -3.82
N SER A 3 2.52 -46.31 -2.63
CA SER A 3 1.25 -46.08 -1.95
C SER A 3 1.42 -45.05 -0.85
N LYS A 4 0.70 -43.93 -1.00
CA LYS A 4 -0.18 -43.29 0.01
C LYS A 4 -0.56 -41.90 -0.53
N VAL A 5 -1.69 -41.82 -1.23
CA VAL A 5 -3.03 -41.49 -0.70
C VAL A 5 -3.09 -40.02 -0.28
N PHE A 6 -3.63 -39.23 -1.20
CA PHE A 6 -4.17 -37.88 -1.00
C PHE A 6 -5.37 -37.97 -0.05
N LEU A 7 -5.40 -37.14 0.99
CA LEU A 7 -6.59 -36.89 1.82
C LEU A 7 -6.90 -35.40 1.82
N LEU A 8 -7.94 -35.02 1.07
CA LEU A 8 -8.73 -33.82 1.32
C LEU A 8 -9.73 -34.08 2.45
N GLY A 9 -9.99 -33.08 3.28
CA GLY A 9 -11.11 -33.03 4.23
C GLY A 9 -10.82 -31.98 5.32
N THR A 10 -11.26 -30.72 5.17
CA THR A 10 -12.57 -30.16 5.58
C THR A 10 -12.96 -30.37 7.05
N SER A 11 -13.30 -29.24 7.68
CA SER A 11 -14.21 -29.07 8.83
C SER A 11 -13.58 -29.03 10.21
N SER A 12 -13.57 -27.84 10.82
CA SER A 12 -13.76 -27.69 12.26
C SER A 12 -14.50 -26.39 12.53
N VAL A 13 -15.77 -26.54 12.91
CA VAL A 13 -16.67 -25.53 13.46
C VAL A 13 -16.22 -25.23 14.88
N ALA A 14 -16.10 -23.95 15.26
CA ALA A 14 -16.06 -23.55 16.66
C ALA A 14 -17.25 -22.63 16.94
N ALA A 15 -18.34 -23.24 17.40
CA ALA A 15 -19.40 -22.56 18.10
C ALA A 15 -18.96 -22.36 19.56
N VAL A 16 -19.02 -21.12 20.05
CA VAL A 16 -19.17 -20.85 21.48
C VAL A 16 -20.26 -19.79 21.62
N ALA A 17 -21.43 -20.29 22.00
CA ALA A 17 -22.59 -19.50 22.37
C ALA A 17 -22.60 -19.26 23.89
N ALA A 18 -23.32 -18.21 24.26
CA ALA A 18 -23.94 -17.94 25.55
C ALA A 18 -23.03 -17.51 26.71
N GLY A 19 -22.98 -16.19 26.90
CA GLY A 19 -22.84 -15.55 28.20
C GLY A 19 -23.89 -14.45 28.34
N VAL A 20 -25.14 -14.84 28.61
CA VAL A 20 -26.20 -13.91 29.01
C VAL A 20 -25.89 -13.45 30.43
N GLY A 21 -25.35 -12.24 30.57
CA GLY A 21 -25.20 -11.55 31.84
C GLY A 21 -26.41 -10.65 32.08
N LEU A 22 -27.22 -10.99 33.08
CA LEU A 22 -28.40 -10.25 33.52
C LEU A 22 -28.06 -8.82 33.99
N ASN A 23 -28.99 -7.92 33.65
CA ASN A 23 -29.40 -6.68 34.31
C ASN A 23 -28.66 -6.21 35.58
N ALA A 24 -28.14 -4.98 35.54
CA ALA A 24 -28.13 -4.09 36.70
C ALA A 24 -28.35 -2.64 36.24
N MET A 25 -29.58 -2.18 36.47
CA MET A 25 -30.00 -0.84 36.82
C MET A 25 -28.88 0.17 37.17
N GLY A 26 -28.93 1.36 36.56
CA GLY A 26 -28.40 2.58 37.17
C GLY A 26 -27.46 3.40 36.30
N GLY A 27 -27.87 4.64 36.03
CA GLY A 27 -26.96 5.79 36.02
C GLY A 27 -26.10 5.99 34.78
N SER A 28 -26.49 7.00 33.98
CA SER A 28 -25.58 7.95 33.33
C SER A 28 -24.22 7.42 32.87
N SER A 29 -24.05 7.19 31.57
CA SER A 29 -22.73 7.26 30.96
C SER A 29 -22.82 7.84 29.56
N PHE A 30 -22.20 9.01 29.47
CA PHE A 30 -21.77 9.70 28.27
C PHE A 30 -20.94 8.77 27.37
N PHE A 31 -20.79 9.20 26.12
CA PHE A 31 -19.96 8.61 25.07
C PHE A 31 -20.63 7.50 24.24
N LYS A 32 -21.50 7.92 23.32
CA LYS A 32 -21.56 7.30 21.99
C LYS A 32 -20.16 7.46 21.36
N LYS A 33 -19.33 6.44 21.47
CA LYS A 33 -18.12 6.33 20.68
C LYS A 33 -18.53 5.60 19.41
N ASP A 34 -18.95 6.37 18.42
CA ASP A 34 -19.04 5.93 17.03
C ASP A 34 -17.64 5.43 16.62
N VAL A 35 -17.40 4.14 16.81
CA VAL A 35 -16.24 3.46 16.23
C VAL A 35 -16.58 3.30 14.75
N ALA A 36 -16.31 4.38 14.00
CA ALA A 36 -16.08 4.28 12.57
C ALA A 36 -15.01 3.19 12.40
N ALA A 37 -15.41 2.05 11.83
CA ALA A 37 -14.51 0.99 11.44
C ALA A 37 -13.39 1.65 10.62
N THR A 38 -12.21 1.79 11.22
CA THR A 38 -11.04 2.29 10.53
C THR A 38 -10.75 1.23 9.50
N LYS A 39 -11.17 1.45 8.24
CA LYS A 39 -10.67 0.67 7.10
C LYS A 39 -9.16 0.62 7.33
N ALA A 40 -8.60 -0.57 7.51
CA ALA A 40 -7.17 -0.74 7.60
C ALA A 40 -6.60 -0.03 6.37
N ALA A 41 -5.97 1.12 6.58
CA ALA A 41 -5.46 1.94 5.50
C ALA A 41 -4.53 1.02 4.71
N GLU A 42 -4.81 0.83 3.42
CA GLU A 42 -3.92 0.04 2.58
C GLU A 42 -2.51 0.60 2.76
N PRO A 43 -1.49 -0.27 2.95
CA PRO A 43 -0.13 0.18 3.19
C PRO A 43 0.27 1.10 2.04
N SER A 44 0.45 2.37 2.39
CA SER A 44 0.51 3.44 1.43
C SER A 44 1.84 3.38 0.67
N CYS A 45 1.77 3.45 -0.65
CA CYS A 45 2.93 3.27 -1.53
C CYS A 45 3.87 4.46 -1.46
N THR A 46 5.17 4.20 -1.36
CA THR A 46 6.19 5.26 -1.45
C THR A 46 6.62 5.42 -2.90
N VAL A 47 6.45 6.63 -3.43
CA VAL A 47 6.92 6.99 -4.78
C VAL A 47 8.34 7.53 -4.67
N LEU A 48 9.24 6.97 -5.49
CA LEU A 48 10.61 7.41 -5.62
C LEU A 48 10.88 7.94 -7.03
N LEU A 49 11.48 9.11 -7.12
CA LEU A 49 11.93 9.71 -8.37
C LEU A 49 13.33 9.25 -8.70
N VAL A 50 13.52 8.66 -9.88
CA VAL A 50 14.84 8.37 -10.44
C VAL A 50 15.53 9.69 -10.76
N GLU A 51 16.57 10.02 -10.00
CA GLU A 51 17.39 11.23 -10.19
C GLU A 51 18.52 10.96 -11.20
N SER A 52 19.10 9.75 -11.16
CA SER A 52 20.17 9.35 -12.07
C SER A 52 20.15 7.85 -12.34
N GLU A 53 19.79 7.45 -13.56
CA GLU A 53 19.85 6.04 -14.01
C GLU A 53 21.29 5.50 -13.95
N ASN A 54 22.27 6.28 -14.42
CA ASN A 54 23.68 5.87 -14.47
C ASN A 54 24.26 5.61 -13.07
N LYS A 55 23.90 6.44 -12.08
CA LYS A 55 24.35 6.28 -10.69
C LYS A 55 23.43 5.38 -9.86
N LYS A 56 22.31 4.92 -10.43
CA LYS A 56 21.24 4.19 -9.74
C LYS A 56 20.76 4.91 -8.49
N GLU A 57 20.54 6.23 -8.60
CA GLU A 57 20.07 7.07 -7.50
C GLU A 57 18.60 7.47 -7.69
N ALA A 58 17.83 7.35 -6.61
CA ALA A 58 16.45 7.78 -6.55
C ALA A 58 16.16 8.59 -5.28
N SER A 59 15.29 9.59 -5.36
CA SER A 59 14.87 10.42 -4.23
C SER A 59 13.43 10.10 -3.84
N ILE A 60 13.08 10.24 -2.57
CA ILE A 60 11.69 10.05 -2.12
C ILE A 60 10.87 11.25 -2.57
N MET A 61 9.82 11.02 -3.35
CA MET A 61 8.83 12.06 -3.68
C MET A 61 7.76 12.18 -2.62
N GLY A 62 7.34 11.05 -2.05
CA GLY A 62 6.30 10.99 -1.04
C GLY A 62 5.34 9.85 -1.26
N ASN A 63 4.11 10.04 -0.79
CA ASN A 63 3.07 9.04 -0.85
C ASN A 63 2.33 9.04 -2.19
N LEU A 64 2.01 7.87 -2.74
CA LEU A 64 1.26 7.76 -3.98
C LEU A 64 -0.11 8.45 -3.92
N GLU A 65 -0.86 8.27 -2.83
CA GLU A 65 -2.18 8.89 -2.67
C GLU A 65 -2.07 10.42 -2.67
N ASN A 66 -1.15 10.96 -1.86
CA ASN A 66 -0.96 12.41 -1.78
C ASN A 66 -0.53 13.01 -3.13
N LEU A 67 0.33 12.31 -3.87
CA LEU A 67 0.79 12.76 -5.18
C LEU A 67 -0.34 12.74 -6.22
N LYS A 68 -1.17 11.69 -6.21
CA LYS A 68 -2.38 11.59 -7.04
C LYS A 68 -3.39 12.68 -6.72
N GLU A 69 -3.60 13.00 -5.45
CA GLU A 69 -4.50 14.09 -5.04
C GLU A 69 -4.01 15.45 -5.53
N THR A 70 -2.68 15.63 -5.61
CA THR A 70 -2.04 16.87 -6.07
C THR A 70 -2.10 17.03 -7.59
N ASP A 71 -1.98 15.94 -8.36
CA ASP A 71 -2.02 15.97 -9.84
C ASP A 71 -3.02 14.95 -10.40
N LYS A 72 -4.31 15.29 -10.34
CA LYS A 72 -5.39 14.41 -10.83
C LYS A 72 -5.44 14.27 -12.36
N ASN A 73 -4.62 15.00 -13.11
CA ASN A 73 -4.71 15.09 -14.56
C ASN A 73 -4.09 13.89 -15.29
N ASN A 74 -3.46 12.97 -14.57
CA ASN A 74 -2.65 11.89 -15.14
C ASN A 74 -3.11 10.52 -14.63
N GLU A 75 -4.42 10.23 -14.76
CA GLU A 75 -5.07 9.03 -14.21
C GLU A 75 -4.40 7.71 -14.65
N GLU A 76 -3.98 7.61 -15.91
CA GLU A 76 -3.28 6.44 -16.45
C GLU A 76 -1.98 6.15 -15.69
N LEU A 77 -1.18 7.21 -15.43
CA LEU A 77 0.05 7.09 -14.64
C LEU A 77 -0.26 6.57 -13.24
N TRP A 78 -1.23 7.16 -12.55
CA TRP A 78 -1.56 6.78 -11.18
C TRP A 78 -2.10 5.36 -11.09
N ASN A 79 -2.97 4.94 -12.02
CA ASN A 79 -3.48 3.57 -12.09
C ASN A 79 -2.34 2.57 -12.31
N SER A 80 -1.40 2.88 -13.22
CA SER A 80 -0.21 2.04 -13.44
C SER A 80 0.66 1.93 -12.18
N LEU A 81 0.89 3.04 -11.48
CA LEU A 81 1.67 3.05 -10.24
C LEU A 81 0.97 2.29 -9.10
N HIS A 82 -0.36 2.37 -9.00
CA HIS A 82 -1.12 1.55 -8.05
C HIS A 82 -0.95 0.06 -8.32
N GLU A 83 -1.04 -0.36 -9.59
CA GLU A 83 -0.86 -1.76 -9.97
C GLU A 83 0.53 -2.26 -9.62
N VAL A 84 1.57 -1.49 -9.95
CA VAL A 84 2.95 -1.82 -9.59
C VAL A 84 3.10 -1.91 -8.08
N CYS A 85 2.58 -0.95 -7.32
CA CYS A 85 2.69 -0.98 -5.88
C CYS A 85 1.97 -2.18 -5.25
N ARG A 86 0.81 -2.57 -5.80
CA ARG A 86 0.07 -3.75 -5.33
C ARG A 86 0.87 -5.03 -5.51
N ASN A 87 1.68 -5.09 -6.57
CA ASN A 87 2.53 -6.23 -6.90
C ASN A 87 3.93 -6.16 -6.26
N SER A 88 4.33 -4.99 -5.76
CA SER A 88 5.60 -4.78 -5.06
C SER A 88 5.47 -5.20 -3.59
N SER A 89 6.39 -6.07 -3.15
CA SER A 89 6.47 -6.52 -1.76
C SER A 89 6.97 -5.43 -0.82
N ASP A 90 7.78 -4.49 -1.32
CA ASP A 90 8.37 -3.39 -0.56
C ASP A 90 7.55 -2.09 -0.61
N ARG A 91 6.41 -2.09 -1.31
CA ARG A 91 5.48 -0.95 -1.47
C ARG A 91 6.17 0.30 -2.00
N LYS A 92 7.17 0.11 -2.86
CA LYS A 92 7.90 1.19 -3.52
C LYS A 92 7.60 1.18 -5.00
N VAL A 93 7.45 2.38 -5.55
CA VAL A 93 7.28 2.56 -6.99
C VAL A 93 8.25 3.62 -7.49
N TYR A 94 8.98 3.28 -8.54
CA TYR A 94 9.97 4.15 -9.14
C TYR A 94 9.40 4.85 -10.37
N VAL A 95 9.52 6.17 -10.42
CA VAL A 95 9.11 7.02 -11.55
C VAL A 95 10.31 7.77 -12.08
N GLY A 96 10.35 7.97 -13.40
CA GLY A 96 11.31 8.86 -14.04
C GLY A 96 10.68 10.23 -14.30
N ASN A 97 11.53 11.20 -14.62
CA ASN A 97 11.09 12.49 -15.12
C ASN A 97 11.77 12.72 -16.47
N ILE A 98 10.96 12.80 -17.53
CA ILE A 98 11.45 12.89 -18.90
C ILE A 98 10.81 14.10 -19.58
N GLY A 99 11.64 14.87 -20.30
CA GLY A 99 11.20 15.97 -21.15
C GLY A 99 11.11 17.33 -20.46
N ASN A 100 10.57 18.29 -21.20
CA ASN A 100 10.32 19.66 -20.77
C ASN A 100 8.93 20.11 -21.30
N PRO A 101 7.93 20.42 -20.46
CA PRO A 101 7.99 20.44 -18.99
C PRO A 101 8.18 19.03 -18.40
N LYS A 102 8.73 19.01 -17.19
CA LYS A 102 8.98 17.82 -16.38
C LYS A 102 7.70 16.98 -16.21
N LYS A 103 7.54 15.88 -16.95
CA LYS A 103 6.42 14.95 -16.83
C LYS A 103 6.88 13.67 -16.14
N LEU A 104 6.17 13.27 -15.09
CA LEU A 104 6.39 11.98 -14.45
C LEU A 104 6.04 10.87 -15.44
N THR A 105 6.93 9.91 -15.56
CA THR A 105 6.79 8.75 -16.45
C THR A 105 7.06 7.48 -15.67
N HIS A 106 6.23 6.47 -15.92
CA HIS A 106 6.48 5.13 -15.41
C HIS A 106 7.20 4.30 -16.48
N GLN A 107 8.23 3.55 -16.08
CA GLN A 107 8.84 2.52 -16.91
C GLN A 107 9.12 1.29 -16.06
N THR A 108 8.74 0.11 -16.56
CA THR A 108 8.91 -1.16 -15.86
C THR A 108 10.37 -1.43 -15.50
N LYS A 109 11.32 -1.00 -16.35
CA LYS A 109 12.76 -1.15 -16.11
C LYS A 109 13.21 -0.53 -14.79
N TYR A 110 12.54 0.54 -14.34
CA TYR A 110 12.87 1.20 -13.06
C TYR A 110 12.51 0.33 -11.87
N GLN A 111 11.49 -0.52 -11.97
CA GLN A 111 11.11 -1.41 -10.87
C GLN A 111 12.09 -2.58 -10.68
N SER A 112 12.85 -2.93 -11.73
CA SER A 112 13.80 -4.04 -11.71
C SER A 112 15.22 -3.64 -11.25
N ILE A 113 15.45 -2.35 -10.99
CA ILE A 113 16.76 -1.84 -10.59
C ILE A 113 16.78 -1.65 -9.07
N VAL A 114 17.88 -2.07 -8.43
CA VAL A 114 18.14 -1.74 -7.03
C VAL A 114 18.68 -0.31 -6.95
N TRP A 115 17.85 0.61 -6.46
CA TRP A 115 18.18 2.03 -6.34
C TRP A 115 18.78 2.36 -4.98
N LYS A 116 19.80 3.21 -4.98
CA LYS A 116 20.28 3.92 -3.80
C LYS A 116 19.35 5.11 -3.55
N VAL A 117 18.67 5.11 -2.40
CA VAL A 117 17.82 6.22 -2.00
C VAL A 117 18.70 7.36 -1.51
N VAL A 118 18.67 8.50 -2.20
CA VAL A 118 19.38 9.71 -1.81
C VAL A 118 18.40 10.69 -1.17
N SER A 119 18.86 11.35 -0.11
CA SER A 119 18.10 12.45 0.47
C SER A 119 18.16 13.62 -0.51
N LYS A 120 16.99 14.21 -0.81
CA LYS A 120 16.96 15.44 -1.59
C LYS A 120 17.52 16.54 -0.69
N SER A 121 18.81 16.85 -0.83
CA SER A 121 19.37 18.03 -0.19
C SER A 121 18.67 19.23 -0.82
N ASN A 122 17.79 19.90 -0.06
CA ASN A 122 17.27 21.21 -0.42
C ASN A 122 18.49 22.16 -0.46
N GLY A 123 19.07 22.32 -1.65
CA GLY A 123 20.06 23.34 -1.95
C GLY A 123 19.38 24.65 -2.30
#